data_AF-A0A7C2DEC1-F1
#
_entry.id   AF-A0A7C2DEC1-F1
#
_cell.length_a   1.000
_cell.length_b   1.000
_cell.length_c   1.000
_cell.angle_alpha   90.00
_cell.angle_beta   90.00
_cell.angle_gamma   90.00
#
_symmetry.space_group_name_H-M   'P 1'
#
loop_
_entity.id
_entity.type
_entity.pdbx_description
1 polymer ?
#
loop_
_entity_poly.entity_id
_entity_poly.type
_entity_poly.pdbx_seq_one_letter_code
_entity_poly.pdbx_strand_id
1 'polypeptide(L)' 'MELAGRMARLGTESAFEVLARARALEAEGRAIIHLEIGEPDFDTPEHIRE' A
#
# COMPACT_ATOMS: atom_id res chain seq x y z
N MET A 1 2.47 -1.13 27.83
CA MET A 1 3.27 -1.83 26.80
C MET A 1 4.50 -0.97 26.55
N GLU A 2 5.68 -1.44 26.94
CA GLU A 2 6.94 -0.74 26.72
C GLU A 2 7.48 -1.13 25.34
N LEU A 3 7.67 -0.16 24.44
CA LEU A 3 8.24 -0.40 23.12
C LEU A 3 9.77 -0.34 23.18
N ALA A 4 10.44 -1.14 22.35
CA ALA A 4 11.89 -1.10 22.23
C ALA A 4 12.36 0.25 21.64
N GLY A 5 13.41 0.86 22.20
CA GLY A 5 13.88 2.19 21.78
C GLY A 5 14.24 2.33 20.29
N ARG A 6 14.63 1.24 19.62
CA ARG A 6 14.90 1.23 18.16
C ARG A 6 13.64 1.50 17.31
N MET A 7 12.45 1.32 17.87
CA MET A 7 11.19 1.57 17.15
C MET A 7 11.05 3.03 16.73
N ALA A 8 11.61 3.97 17.50
CA ALA A 8 11.62 5.39 17.15
C ALA A 8 12.44 5.72 15.87
N ARG A 9 13.22 4.77 15.34
CA ARG A 9 13.99 4.93 14.10
C ARG A 9 13.22 4.54 12.85
N LEU A 10 12.09 3.86 12.99
CA LEU A 10 11.23 3.55 11.84
C LEU A 10 10.57 4.85 11.42
N GLY A 11 10.81 5.27 10.18
CA GLY A 11 10.11 6.40 9.58
C GLY A 11 8.62 6.10 9.37
N THR A 12 7.88 7.11 8.94
CA THR A 12 6.48 6.93 8.52
C THR A 12 6.43 6.30 7.13
N GLU A 13 5.55 5.32 6.96
CA GLU A 13 5.30 4.69 5.66
C GLU A 13 4.33 5.55 4.85
N SER A 14 4.84 6.28 3.86
CA SER A 14 4.05 7.23 3.06
C SER A 14 3.29 6.57 1.91
N ALA A 15 3.65 5.35 1.50
CA ALA A 15 2.98 4.66 0.40
C ALA A 15 1.49 4.39 0.71
N PHE A 16 1.18 3.99 1.95
CA PHE A 16 -0.21 3.76 2.36
C PHE A 16 -1.04 5.04 2.46
N GLU A 17 -0.42 6.19 2.78
CA GLU A 17 -1.12 7.48 2.79
C GLU A 17 -1.55 7.89 1.37
N VAL A 18 -0.68 7.69 0.38
CA VAL A 18 -0.99 7.96 -1.03
C VAL A 18 -2.10 7.05 -1.52
N LEU A 19 -2.02 5.74 -1.22
CA LEU A 19 -3.05 4.77 -1.59
C LEU A 19 -4.41 5.12 -0.98
N ALA A 20 -4.46 5.46 0.31
CA ALA A 20 -5.70 5.85 0.98
C ALA A 20 -6.34 7.09 0.32
N ARG A 21 -5.52 8.07 -0.06
CA ARG A 21 -5.99 9.26 -0.79
C ARG A 21 -6.48 8.92 -2.20
N ALA A 22 -5.79 8.05 -2.93
CA ALA A 22 -6.22 7.59 -4.24
C ALA A 22 -7.61 6.94 -4.17
N ARG A 23 -7.81 6.02 -3.22
CA ARG A 23 -9.11 5.36 -2.95
C ARG A 23 -10.23 6.35 -2.62
N ALA A 24 -9.94 7.38 -1.84
CA ALA A 24 -10.92 8.43 -1.53
C ALA A 24 -11.37 9.19 -2.79
N LEU A 25 -10.42 9.52 -3.68
CA LEU A 25 -10.73 10.19 -4.95
C LEU A 25 -11.50 9.29 -5.92
N GLU A 26 -11.21 7.98 -5.95
CA GLU A 26 -12.01 7.01 -6.71
C GLU A 26 -13.45 6.93 -6.20
N ALA A 27 -13.66 6.97 -4.88
CA ALA A 27 -14.99 6.99 -4.27
C ALA A 27 -15.81 8.25 -4.63
N GLU A 28 -15.13 9.35 -4.97
CA GLU A 28 -15.76 10.56 -5.53
C GLU A 28 -16.09 10.43 -7.03
N GLY A 29 -15.81 9.28 -7.64
CA GLY A 29 -16.06 9.01 -9.06
C GLY A 29 -14.95 9.46 -10.00
N ARG A 30 -13.75 9.76 -9.49
CA ARG A 30 -12.60 10.16 -10.33
C ARG A 30 -11.87 8.93 -10.86
N ALA A 31 -11.47 8.97 -12.12
CA ALA A 31 -10.54 7.99 -12.68
C ALA A 31 -9.12 8.30 -12.17
N ILE A 32 -8.48 7.33 -11.51
CA ILE A 32 -7.13 7.42 -10.96
C ILE A 32 -6.25 6.37 -11.64
N ILE A 33 -5.00 6.74 -11.95
CA ILE A 33 -3.97 5.83 -12.44
C ILE A 33 -3.02 5.58 -11.28
N HIS A 34 -2.91 4.32 -10.86
CA HIS A 34 -2.05 3.92 -9.75
C HIS A 34 -0.61 3.72 -10.23
N LEU A 35 0.33 4.45 -9.63
CA LEU A 35 1.78 4.37 -9.88
C LEU A 35 2.58 4.35 -8.56
N GLU A 36 1.88 4.20 -7.43
CA GLU A 36 2.42 4.35 -6.08
C GLU A 36 2.74 3.02 -5.38
N ILE A 37 2.12 1.91 -5.79
CA ILE A 37 2.36 0.58 -5.21
C ILE A 37 3.15 -0.27 -6.22
N GLY A 38 4.24 -0.89 -5.73
CA GLY A 38 5.10 -1.77 -6.51
C GLY A 38 4.66 -3.24 -6.49
N GLU A 39 3.36 -3.52 -6.58
CA GLU A 39 2.85 -4.89 -6.70
C GLU A 39 2.61 -5.25 -8.17
N PRO A 40 2.81 -6.52 -8.57
CA PRO A 40 2.46 -6.96 -9.91
C PRO A 40 0.96 -6.85 -10.17
N ASP A 41 0.59 -6.60 -11.42
CA ASP A 41 -0.80 -6.54 -11.89
C ASP A 41 -1.39 -7.93 -12.23
N PHE A 42 -0.68 -9.00 -11.87
CA PHE A 42 -1.07 -10.38 -12.09
C PHE A 42 -1.09 -11.16 -10.77
N ASP A 43 -2.00 -12.13 -10.69
CA ASP A 43 -2.11 -13.03 -9.56
C ASP A 43 -0.91 -13.98 -9.46
N THR A 44 -0.70 -14.53 -8.26
CA THR A 44 0.24 -15.63 -8.03
C THR A 44 -0.07 -16.80 -8.98
N PRO A 45 0.94 -17.35 -9.69
CA PRO A 45 0.74 -18.48 -10.60
C PRO A 45 0.05 -19.69 -9.96
N GLU A 46 -0.84 -20.37 -10.69
CA GLU A 46 -1.67 -21.45 -10.14
C GLU A 46 -0.86 -22.63 -9.58
N HIS A 47 0.21 -23.04 -10.26
CA HIS A 47 1.09 -24.13 -9.81
C HIS A 47 1.88 -23.83 -8.51
N ILE A 48 1.84 -22.58 -8.02
CA ILE A 48 2.40 -22.18 -6.72
C ILE A 48 1.31 -22.23 -5.63
N ARG A 49 0.04 -22.14 -6.02
CA ARG A 49 -1.12 -22.11 -5.12
C ARG A 49 -1.63 -23.51 -4.75
N GLU A 50 -1.34 -24.52 -5.57
CA GLU A 50 -1.60 -25.96 -5.34
C GLU A 50 -0.44 -26.66 -4.62
#